data_AF-A0A958AJ21-F1
#
_entry.id   AF-A0A958AJ21-F1
#
_cell.length_a   1.000
_cell.length_b   1.000
_cell.length_c   1.000
_cell.angle_alpha   90.00
_cell.angle_beta   90.00
_cell.angle_gamma   90.00
#
_symmetry.space_group_name_H-M   'P 1'
#
loop_
_entity.id
_entity.type
_entity.pdbx_description
1 polymer ?
#
loop_
_entity_poly.entity_id
_entity_poly.type
_entity_poly.pdbx_seq_one_letter_code
_entity_poly.pdbx_strand_id
1 'polypeptide(L)'
;ANAGNAIFLAAYLIMAFFFTLERVYNSFTLLLSTSPEEAQEHQELPIALAGGAYLFILMVQALAIFWTQSRGPWLGLFFGFYLFVLLVVSSLRPRYYRQLTGVWVGLGVLGAITLVLMNTTGLFSFMQSVPYIGRLTQLLDRESRTGQVRVLIWEGASHMVAPHDPLIFPDGEYDSVNFIRPLVGYGPEAMWVAYNPFYPPELAHWEQRNASPDRSHNETWDSLVITGLFGFVAYMSLFLSLFYWALRWLGLLINRRDNWLFAGLLSISSLTFILLFMAFDNWQWRFLGASLPAGLMFGLFLYVTIAAFIHHQERPDALGVARQLLIIAILATITAHFIEIHFGIAIAATRTYFWIQAAVMLVLGMRWAQPPLFAAEQPTTATASDEEGQGEGNSGETAPEKSAKRRG
;
A
#
# COMPACT_ATOMS: atom_id res chain seq x y z
N ALA A 1 -2.17 15.10 16.68
CA ALA A 1 -1.43 15.27 15.41
C ALA A 1 -2.21 16.25 14.54
N ASN A 2 -1.83 17.53 14.55
CA ASN A 2 -2.38 18.52 13.60
C ASN A 2 -1.66 18.33 12.26
N ALA A 3 -2.31 18.65 11.14
CA ALA A 3 -1.79 18.56 9.77
C ALA A 3 -0.60 19.53 9.47
N GLY A 4 0.24 19.84 10.46
CA GLY A 4 1.30 20.86 10.39
C GLY A 4 2.57 20.40 9.68
N ASN A 5 2.75 19.10 9.40
CA ASN A 5 3.84 18.61 8.56
C ASN A 5 3.28 18.06 7.23
N ALA A 6 3.60 18.74 6.14
CA ALA A 6 3.16 18.37 4.80
C ALA A 6 3.60 16.95 4.40
N ILE A 7 4.77 16.48 4.85
CA ILE A 7 5.25 15.13 4.55
C ILE A 7 4.30 14.06 5.11
N PHE A 8 3.84 14.25 6.35
CA PHE A 8 2.89 13.35 7.01
C PHE A 8 1.49 13.41 6.39
N LEU A 9 1.08 14.60 5.91
CA LEU A 9 -0.16 14.73 5.14
C LEU A 9 -0.12 13.88 3.87
N ALA A 10 0.97 13.92 3.09
CA ALA A 10 1.08 13.12 1.88
C ALA A 10 1.06 11.61 2.17
N ALA A 11 1.80 11.16 3.19
CA ALA A 11 1.78 9.76 3.61
C ALA A 11 0.36 9.31 4.00
N TYR A 12 -0.39 10.16 4.73
CA TYR A 12 -1.79 9.90 5.06
C TYR A 12 -2.69 9.83 3.81
N LEU A 13 -2.57 10.78 2.88
CA LEU A 13 -3.45 10.85 1.70
C LEU A 13 -3.28 9.64 0.77
N ILE A 14 -2.07 9.06 0.69
CA ILE A 14 -1.84 7.83 -0.10
C ILE A 14 -2.66 6.66 0.42
N MET A 15 -2.93 6.60 1.73
CA MET A 15 -3.76 5.55 2.32
C MET A 15 -5.21 5.59 1.79
N ALA A 16 -5.68 6.72 1.28
CA ALA A 16 -7.02 6.87 0.72
C ALA A 16 -7.04 6.96 -0.82
N PHE A 17 -5.92 7.30 -1.45
CA PHE A 17 -5.85 7.64 -2.87
C PHE A 17 -6.43 6.58 -3.80
N PHE A 18 -6.02 5.31 -3.66
CA PHE A 18 -6.48 4.25 -4.56
C PHE A 18 -7.94 3.85 -4.34
N PHE A 19 -8.48 4.08 -3.13
CA PHE A 19 -9.92 3.92 -2.91
C PHE A 19 -10.70 5.02 -3.62
N THR A 20 -10.24 6.28 -3.53
CA THR A 20 -10.86 7.37 -4.27
C THR A 20 -10.77 7.13 -5.78
N LEU A 21 -9.63 6.65 -6.28
CA LEU A 21 -9.45 6.27 -7.69
C LEU A 21 -10.40 5.14 -8.12
N GLU A 22 -10.60 4.13 -7.26
CA GLU A 22 -11.57 3.05 -7.50
C GLU A 22 -13.01 3.57 -7.56
N ARG A 23 -13.39 4.51 -6.70
CA ARG A 23 -14.71 5.16 -6.74
C ARG A 23 -14.91 6.01 -7.98
N VAL A 24 -13.88 6.74 -8.41
CA VAL A 24 -13.90 7.47 -9.69
C VAL A 24 -14.12 6.48 -10.83
N TYR A 25 -13.33 5.40 -10.88
CA TYR A 25 -13.46 4.38 -11.93
C TYR A 25 -14.88 3.83 -12.01
N ASN A 26 -15.45 3.35 -10.90
CA ASN A 26 -16.81 2.80 -10.87
C ASN A 26 -17.89 3.81 -11.30
N SER A 27 -17.76 5.07 -10.86
CA SER A 27 -18.71 6.12 -11.22
C SER A 27 -18.74 6.36 -12.73
N PHE A 28 -17.56 6.44 -13.37
CA PHE A 28 -17.46 6.64 -14.81
C PHE A 28 -17.89 5.40 -15.60
N THR A 29 -17.56 4.19 -15.14
CA THR A 29 -18.02 2.98 -15.85
C THR A 29 -19.53 2.86 -15.83
N LEU A 30 -20.18 3.21 -14.71
CA LEU A 30 -21.63 3.17 -14.60
C LEU A 30 -22.27 4.17 -15.57
N LEU A 31 -21.82 5.43 -15.56
CA LEU A 31 -22.29 6.48 -16.48
C LEU A 31 -22.11 6.13 -17.97
N LEU A 32 -21.02 5.45 -18.32
CA LEU A 32 -20.75 5.03 -19.70
C LEU A 32 -21.50 3.76 -20.11
N SER A 33 -21.94 2.95 -19.14
CA SER A 33 -22.66 1.69 -19.39
C SER A 33 -24.17 1.86 -19.44
N THR A 34 -24.72 2.90 -18.83
CA THR A 34 -26.16 3.19 -18.86
C THR A 34 -26.57 3.62 -20.27
N SER A 35 -27.41 2.83 -20.94
CA SER A 35 -28.02 3.25 -22.21
C SER A 35 -29.09 4.32 -21.96
N PRO A 36 -29.27 5.29 -22.90
CA PRO A 36 -30.28 6.36 -22.76
C PRO A 36 -31.72 5.85 -22.54
N GLU A 37 -32.01 4.60 -22.90
CA GLU A 37 -33.34 3.97 -22.76
C GLU A 37 -33.59 3.37 -21.37
N GLU A 38 -32.54 3.04 -20.60
CA GLU A 38 -32.62 2.47 -19.24
C GLU A 38 -32.37 3.51 -18.14
N ALA A 39 -31.95 4.72 -18.54
CA ALA A 39 -31.76 5.84 -17.64
C ALA A 39 -33.11 6.35 -17.12
N GLN A 40 -33.48 5.93 -15.91
CA GLN A 40 -34.41 6.75 -15.13
C GLN A 40 -33.71 8.09 -14.87
N GLU A 41 -34.24 9.19 -15.41
CA GLU A 41 -33.70 10.57 -15.25
C GLU A 41 -33.35 10.93 -13.80
N HIS A 42 -33.98 10.29 -12.82
CA HIS A 42 -33.74 10.52 -11.39
C HIS A 42 -32.46 9.87 -10.83
N GLN A 43 -31.84 8.92 -11.53
CA GLN A 43 -30.64 8.21 -11.06
C GLN A 43 -29.33 8.75 -11.67
N GLU A 44 -29.37 9.34 -12.88
CA GLU A 44 -28.17 9.84 -13.55
C GLU A 44 -27.52 11.01 -12.80
N LEU A 45 -28.32 11.95 -12.29
CA LEU A 45 -27.82 13.14 -11.62
C LEU A 45 -27.07 12.81 -10.31
N PRO A 46 -27.60 11.98 -9.38
CA PRO A 46 -26.85 11.57 -8.19
C PRO A 46 -25.54 10.84 -8.51
N ILE A 47 -25.53 9.95 -9.52
CA ILE A 47 -24.32 9.21 -9.92
C ILE A 47 -23.29 10.16 -10.52
N ALA A 48 -23.70 11.09 -11.39
CA ALA A 48 -22.84 12.11 -11.97
C ALA A 48 -22.25 13.04 -10.90
N LEU A 49 -23.06 13.47 -9.93
CA LEU A 49 -22.62 14.28 -8.81
C LEU A 49 -21.62 13.53 -7.92
N ALA A 50 -21.89 12.26 -7.61
CA ALA A 50 -20.96 11.42 -6.85
C ALA A 50 -19.63 11.23 -7.59
N GLY A 51 -19.68 10.90 -8.89
CA GLY A 51 -18.50 10.79 -9.74
C GLY A 51 -17.68 12.07 -9.81
N GLY A 52 -18.35 13.21 -9.99
CA GLY A 52 -17.73 14.54 -9.96
C GLY A 52 -17.09 14.87 -8.61
N ALA A 53 -17.76 14.55 -7.50
CA ALA A 53 -17.22 14.74 -6.16
C ALA A 53 -15.98 13.87 -5.91
N TYR A 54 -16.01 12.59 -6.27
CA TYR A 54 -14.84 11.71 -6.15
C TYR A 54 -13.68 12.16 -7.02
N LEU A 55 -13.95 12.63 -8.25
CA LEU A 55 -12.91 13.17 -9.13
C LEU A 55 -12.28 14.44 -8.55
N PHE A 56 -13.10 15.34 -8.00
CA PHE A 56 -12.62 16.53 -7.31
C PHE A 56 -11.74 16.17 -6.12
N ILE A 57 -12.18 15.23 -5.26
CA ILE A 57 -11.39 14.75 -4.12
C ILE A 57 -10.07 14.14 -4.60
N LEU A 58 -10.08 13.30 -5.64
CA LEU A 58 -8.88 12.68 -6.19
C LEU A 58 -7.89 13.73 -6.70
N MET A 59 -8.37 14.77 -7.38
CA MET A 59 -7.54 15.88 -7.87
C MET A 59 -6.93 16.65 -6.71
N VAL A 60 -7.71 16.96 -5.67
CA VAL A 60 -7.21 17.63 -4.47
C VAL A 60 -6.17 16.77 -3.74
N GLN A 61 -6.40 15.47 -3.61
CA GLN A 61 -5.42 14.53 -3.05
C GLN A 61 -4.11 14.53 -3.86
N ALA A 62 -4.20 14.43 -5.19
CA ALA A 62 -3.05 14.43 -6.08
C ALA A 62 -2.24 15.74 -5.98
N LEU A 63 -2.93 16.89 -6.01
CA LEU A 63 -2.30 18.21 -5.86
C LEU A 63 -1.64 18.38 -4.49
N ALA A 64 -2.32 17.96 -3.42
CA ALA A 64 -1.77 18.00 -2.08
C ALA A 64 -0.49 17.16 -2.00
N ILE A 65 -0.54 15.88 -2.41
CA ILE A 65 0.63 14.98 -2.42
C ILE A 65 1.77 15.57 -3.26
N PHE A 66 1.47 16.13 -4.43
CA PHE A 66 2.45 16.80 -5.27
C PHE A 66 3.11 17.99 -4.54
N TRP A 67 2.33 18.90 -3.99
CA TRP A 67 2.88 20.09 -3.32
C TRP A 67 3.65 19.81 -2.04
N THR A 68 3.47 18.65 -1.41
CA THR A 68 4.27 18.26 -0.24
C THR A 68 5.74 18.01 -0.56
N GLN A 69 6.08 17.76 -1.83
CA GLN A 69 7.43 17.42 -2.30
C GLN A 69 8.09 16.23 -1.57
N SER A 70 7.28 15.32 -1.02
CA SER A 70 7.77 14.16 -0.29
C SER A 70 8.09 13.00 -1.23
N ARG A 71 9.35 12.54 -1.22
CA ARG A 71 9.87 11.51 -2.15
C ARG A 71 9.17 10.16 -1.96
N GLY A 72 9.01 9.72 -0.71
CA GLY A 72 8.35 8.45 -0.38
C GLY A 72 6.93 8.37 -0.96
N PRO A 73 6.07 9.35 -0.67
CA PRO A 73 4.74 9.46 -1.27
C PRO A 73 4.73 9.50 -2.80
N TRP A 74 5.62 10.26 -3.44
CA TRP A 74 5.69 10.30 -4.91
C TRP A 74 6.05 8.95 -5.51
N LEU A 75 7.05 8.26 -4.95
CA LEU A 75 7.43 6.91 -5.39
C LEU A 75 6.32 5.89 -5.11
N GLY A 76 5.71 5.96 -3.93
CA GLY A 76 4.58 5.12 -3.55
C GLY A 76 3.41 5.27 -4.52
N LEU A 77 3.02 6.50 -4.87
CA LEU A 77 2.00 6.75 -5.89
C LEU A 77 2.40 6.22 -7.25
N PHE A 78 3.63 6.48 -7.71
CA PHE A 78 4.09 6.05 -9.04
C PHE A 78 3.98 4.52 -9.20
N PHE A 79 4.53 3.77 -8.24
CA PHE A 79 4.55 2.31 -8.28
C PHE A 79 3.19 1.69 -7.92
N GLY A 80 2.45 2.28 -6.99
CA GLY A 80 1.08 1.88 -6.67
C GLY A 80 0.14 2.07 -7.86
N PHE A 81 0.28 3.18 -8.61
CA PHE A 81 -0.50 3.45 -9.81
C PHE A 81 -0.13 2.51 -10.96
N TYR A 82 1.15 2.23 -11.15
CA TYR A 82 1.61 1.18 -12.07
C TYR A 82 0.91 -0.15 -11.77
N LEU A 83 0.94 -0.59 -10.51
CA LEU A 83 0.33 -1.84 -10.07
C LEU A 83 -1.21 -1.82 -10.23
N PHE A 84 -1.86 -0.74 -9.82
CA PHE A 84 -3.32 -0.58 -9.91
C PHE A 84 -3.80 -0.73 -11.36
N VAL A 85 -3.25 0.04 -12.29
CA VAL A 85 -3.65 0.00 -13.70
C VAL A 85 -3.34 -1.36 -14.33
N LEU A 86 -2.16 -1.92 -14.05
CA LEU A 86 -1.77 -3.24 -14.55
C LEU A 86 -2.78 -4.32 -14.12
N LEU A 87 -3.13 -4.33 -12.83
CA LEU A 87 -4.08 -5.27 -12.28
C LEU A 87 -5.49 -5.05 -12.82
N VAL A 88 -5.99 -3.81 -12.88
CA VAL A 88 -7.31 -3.49 -13.45
C VAL A 88 -7.42 -3.97 -14.90
N VAL A 89 -6.44 -3.65 -15.75
CA VAL A 89 -6.44 -4.09 -17.16
C VAL A 89 -6.40 -5.62 -17.26
N SER A 90 -5.59 -6.29 -16.43
CA SER A 90 -5.46 -7.75 -16.43
C SER A 90 -6.69 -8.49 -15.88
N SER A 91 -7.42 -7.85 -14.96
CA SER A 91 -8.61 -8.41 -14.29
C SER A 91 -9.86 -8.21 -15.14
N LEU A 92 -10.06 -7.00 -15.68
CA LEU A 92 -11.28 -6.64 -16.41
C LEU A 92 -11.24 -7.03 -17.89
N ARG A 93 -10.05 -7.15 -18.48
CA ARG A 93 -9.83 -7.69 -19.83
C ARG A 93 -10.69 -7.01 -20.91
N PRO A 94 -10.52 -5.68 -21.10
CA PRO A 94 -11.14 -4.97 -22.22
C PRO A 94 -10.71 -5.56 -23.58
N ARG A 95 -11.41 -5.20 -24.66
CA ARG A 95 -11.22 -5.77 -26.01
C ARG A 95 -9.76 -5.87 -26.47
N TYR A 96 -8.93 -4.88 -26.11
CA TYR A 96 -7.52 -4.80 -26.47
C TYR A 96 -6.57 -5.00 -25.28
N TYR A 97 -6.95 -5.78 -24.25
CA TYR A 97 -6.20 -5.87 -22.99
C TYR A 97 -4.71 -6.20 -23.19
N ARG A 98 -4.34 -7.15 -24.07
CA ARG A 98 -2.92 -7.51 -24.28
C ARG A 98 -2.09 -6.33 -24.80
N GLN A 99 -2.66 -5.53 -25.70
CA GLN A 99 -2.00 -4.34 -26.23
C GLN A 99 -1.91 -3.27 -25.15
N LEU A 100 -3.00 -3.03 -24.41
CA LEU A 100 -3.01 -2.07 -23.30
C LEU A 100 -2.01 -2.46 -22.20
N THR A 101 -1.94 -3.74 -21.82
CA THR A 101 -0.94 -4.26 -20.89
C THR A 101 0.48 -4.07 -21.44
N GLY A 102 0.73 -4.40 -22.71
CA GLY A 102 2.04 -4.19 -23.34
C GLY A 102 2.46 -2.72 -23.36
N VAL A 103 1.56 -1.81 -23.73
CA VAL A 103 1.79 -0.36 -23.70
C VAL A 103 2.05 0.12 -22.27
N TRP A 104 1.25 -0.32 -21.30
CA TRP A 104 1.39 0.08 -19.91
C TRP A 104 2.71 -0.39 -19.29
N VAL A 105 3.10 -1.64 -19.56
CA VAL A 105 4.40 -2.20 -19.16
C VAL A 105 5.53 -1.42 -19.84
N GLY A 106 5.41 -1.11 -21.13
CA GLY A 106 6.38 -0.28 -21.85
C GLY A 106 6.55 1.12 -21.23
N LEU A 107 5.45 1.77 -20.88
CA LEU A 107 5.45 3.06 -20.19
C LEU A 107 6.07 2.95 -18.77
N GLY A 108 5.77 1.89 -18.04
CA GLY A 108 6.36 1.62 -16.73
C GLY A 108 7.87 1.43 -16.79
N VAL A 109 8.35 0.62 -17.74
CA VAL A 109 9.79 0.42 -17.99
C VAL A 109 10.46 1.72 -18.42
N LEU A 110 9.86 2.47 -19.35
CA LEU A 110 10.37 3.77 -19.78
C LEU A 110 10.45 4.76 -18.61
N GLY A 111 9.41 4.82 -17.77
CA GLY A 111 9.38 5.65 -16.58
C GLY A 111 10.46 5.26 -15.57
N ALA A 112 10.65 3.97 -15.30
CA ALA A 112 11.71 3.48 -14.42
C ALA A 112 13.12 3.80 -14.95
N ILE A 113 13.37 3.56 -16.25
CA ILE A 113 14.64 3.92 -16.90
C ILE A 113 14.87 5.42 -16.82
N THR A 114 13.84 6.23 -17.10
CA THR A 114 13.94 7.68 -17.02
C THR A 114 14.28 8.14 -15.61
N LEU A 115 13.63 7.59 -14.58
CA LEU A 115 13.95 7.89 -13.18
C LEU A 115 15.40 7.51 -12.83
N VAL A 116 15.88 6.34 -13.27
CA VAL A 116 17.28 5.95 -13.05
C VAL A 116 18.22 6.93 -13.73
N LEU A 117 18.02 7.23 -15.02
CA LEU A 117 18.85 8.16 -15.78
C LEU A 117 18.84 9.59 -15.21
N MET A 118 17.69 10.06 -14.74
CA MET A 118 17.54 11.36 -14.08
C MET A 118 18.37 11.47 -12.80
N ASN A 119 18.70 10.35 -12.16
CA ASN A 119 19.38 10.32 -10.86
C ASN A 119 20.85 9.85 -10.94
N THR A 120 21.26 9.19 -12.03
CA THR A 120 22.62 8.64 -12.17
C THR A 120 23.44 9.34 -13.25
N THR A 121 22.82 10.18 -14.08
CA THR A 121 23.48 10.84 -15.21
C THR A 121 23.24 12.35 -15.22
N GLY A 122 24.11 13.10 -15.89
CA GLY A 122 23.96 14.55 -16.08
C GLY A 122 22.93 14.97 -17.13
N LEU A 123 22.27 14.01 -17.80
CA LEU A 123 21.34 14.27 -18.93
C LEU A 123 20.18 15.18 -18.56
N PHE A 124 19.75 15.15 -17.29
CA PHE A 124 18.60 15.90 -16.78
C PHE A 124 19.00 17.03 -15.83
N SER A 125 20.27 17.46 -15.84
CA SER A 125 20.78 18.55 -14.99
C SER A 125 19.97 19.85 -15.14
N PHE A 126 19.47 20.15 -16.34
CA PHE A 126 18.61 21.32 -16.60
C PHE A 126 17.29 21.31 -15.80
N MET A 127 16.82 20.14 -15.38
CA MET A 127 15.59 20.01 -14.57
C MET A 127 15.82 20.28 -13.09
N GLN A 128 17.08 20.28 -12.60
CA GLN A 128 17.40 20.50 -11.19
C GLN A 128 16.97 21.89 -10.71
N SER A 129 17.02 22.90 -11.59
CA SER A 129 16.63 24.27 -11.29
C SER A 129 15.12 24.50 -11.35
N VAL A 130 14.35 23.55 -11.90
CA VAL A 130 12.91 23.69 -12.04
C VAL A 130 12.23 23.35 -10.70
N PRO A 131 11.43 24.27 -10.13
CA PRO A 131 10.70 24.02 -8.89
C PRO A 131 9.88 22.73 -8.99
N TYR A 132 9.85 21.96 -7.89
CA TYR A 132 9.16 20.66 -7.77
C TYR A 132 9.78 19.54 -8.60
N ILE A 133 10.03 19.74 -9.90
CA ILE A 133 10.56 18.72 -10.83
C ILE A 133 12.01 18.34 -10.48
N GLY A 134 12.84 19.30 -10.05
CA GLY A 134 14.22 19.04 -9.66
C GLY A 134 14.37 17.94 -8.60
N ARG A 135 13.38 17.75 -7.73
CA ARG A 135 13.39 16.67 -6.73
C ARG A 135 13.42 15.26 -7.35
N LEU A 136 12.85 15.07 -8.54
CA LEU A 136 12.87 13.78 -9.23
C LEU A 136 14.27 13.42 -9.74
N THR A 137 15.14 14.42 -9.97
CA THR A 137 16.54 14.21 -10.37
C THR A 137 17.49 13.98 -9.19
N GLN A 138 16.99 14.13 -7.96
CA GLN A 138 17.78 14.06 -6.73
C GLN A 138 17.26 12.98 -5.76
N LEU A 139 16.42 12.05 -6.23
CA LEU A 139 15.89 10.94 -5.43
C LEU A 139 17.00 10.07 -4.84
N LEU A 140 18.05 9.78 -5.62
CA LEU A 140 19.23 9.00 -5.20
C LEU A 140 20.41 9.88 -4.77
N ASP A 141 20.22 11.20 -4.70
CA ASP A 141 21.29 12.13 -4.34
C ASP A 141 21.67 11.97 -2.86
N ARG A 142 22.84 11.35 -2.67
CA ARG A 142 23.45 11.10 -1.37
C ARG A 142 24.06 12.36 -0.77
N GLU A 143 24.46 13.33 -1.60
CA GLU A 143 25.19 14.53 -1.16
C GLU A 143 24.26 15.63 -0.66
N SER A 144 22.96 15.54 -0.96
CA SER A 144 21.95 16.41 -0.35
C SER A 144 22.00 16.30 1.18
N ARG A 145 21.86 17.43 1.89
CA ARG A 145 21.87 17.48 3.37
C ARG A 145 20.94 16.45 4.01
N THR A 146 19.73 16.28 3.47
CA THR A 146 18.77 15.28 3.99
C THR A 146 19.14 13.85 3.63
N GLY A 147 19.85 13.63 2.53
CA GLY A 147 20.40 12.33 2.14
C GLY A 147 21.55 11.90 3.04
N GLN A 148 22.53 12.79 3.27
CA GLN A 148 23.67 12.51 4.14
C GLN A 148 23.25 12.18 5.58
N VAL A 149 22.33 12.96 6.15
CA VAL A 149 21.77 12.67 7.48
C VAL A 149 21.23 11.24 7.55
N ARG A 150 20.44 10.80 6.57
CA ARG A 150 19.88 9.44 6.55
C ARG A 150 20.95 8.37 6.40
N VAL A 151 21.92 8.55 5.49
CA VAL A 151 22.99 7.57 5.27
C VAL A 151 23.84 7.37 6.53
N LEU A 152 24.16 8.46 7.23
CA LEU A 152 24.89 8.41 8.50
C LEU A 152 24.05 7.79 9.62
N ILE A 153 22.74 8.09 9.68
CA ILE A 153 21.85 7.41 10.64
C ILE A 153 21.80 5.90 10.38
N TRP A 154 21.75 5.49 9.12
CA TRP A 154 21.76 4.07 8.74
C TRP A 154 23.10 3.38 9.03
N GLU A 155 24.20 4.10 8.91
CA GLU A 155 25.52 3.60 9.34
C GLU A 155 25.54 3.31 10.83
N GLY A 156 25.14 4.26 11.67
CA GLY A 156 25.05 4.03 13.11
C GLY A 156 24.05 2.92 13.47
N ALA A 157 22.89 2.86 12.81
CA ALA A 157 21.91 1.81 13.03
C ALA A 157 22.44 0.42 12.63
N SER A 158 23.24 0.34 11.56
CA SER A 158 23.89 -0.91 11.16
C SER A 158 24.89 -1.39 12.20
N HIS A 159 25.67 -0.49 12.81
CA HIS A 159 26.60 -0.84 13.89
C HIS A 159 25.86 -1.22 15.17
N MET A 160 24.74 -0.55 15.47
CA MET A 160 23.88 -0.82 16.62
C MET A 160 23.20 -2.19 16.54
N VAL A 161 22.83 -2.67 15.36
CA VAL A 161 22.17 -3.98 15.19
C VAL A 161 23.20 -5.13 15.08
N ALA A 162 24.44 -4.83 14.68
CA ALA A 162 25.52 -5.81 14.68
C ALA A 162 25.88 -6.26 16.11
N PRO A 163 26.49 -7.45 16.28
CA PRO A 163 27.15 -7.79 17.53
C PRO A 163 28.20 -6.72 17.90
N HIS A 164 28.04 -6.12 19.09
CA HIS A 164 28.91 -5.07 19.62
C HIS A 164 29.05 -5.24 21.14
N ASP A 165 29.90 -4.43 21.78
CA ASP A 165 30.09 -4.45 23.24
C ASP A 165 28.83 -4.00 24.01
N PRO A 166 28.53 -4.55 25.20
CA PRO A 166 27.35 -4.16 25.97
C PRO A 166 27.26 -2.66 26.21
N LEU A 167 26.04 -2.12 26.08
CA LEU A 167 25.77 -0.74 26.44
C LEU A 167 26.04 -0.52 27.94
N ILE A 168 26.57 0.65 28.28
CA ILE A 168 26.78 1.09 29.65
C ILE A 168 25.68 2.10 29.98
N PHE A 169 24.87 1.79 30.99
CA PHE A 169 23.82 2.66 31.48
C PHE A 169 24.40 3.81 32.31
N PRO A 170 23.64 4.91 32.52
CA PRO A 170 24.13 6.07 33.27
C PRO A 170 24.55 5.78 34.73
N ASP A 171 24.06 4.69 35.32
CA ASP A 171 24.44 4.19 36.65
C ASP A 171 25.70 3.30 36.64
N GLY A 172 26.27 3.05 35.47
CA GLY A 172 27.44 2.20 35.27
C GLY A 172 27.12 0.70 35.12
N GLU A 173 25.85 0.31 35.17
CA GLU A 173 25.44 -1.07 34.88
C GLU A 173 25.58 -1.37 33.38
N TYR A 174 25.79 -2.66 33.07
CA TYR A 174 25.91 -3.12 31.68
C TYR A 174 24.59 -3.75 31.22
N ASP A 175 24.31 -3.61 29.92
CA ASP A 175 23.20 -4.33 29.28
C ASP A 175 23.44 -5.85 29.27
N SER A 176 22.94 -6.51 30.31
CA SER A 176 23.12 -7.96 30.55
C SER A 176 22.58 -8.85 29.42
N VAL A 177 21.67 -8.33 28.59
CA VAL A 177 21.05 -9.04 27.46
C VAL A 177 21.59 -8.57 26.11
N ASN A 178 22.72 -7.85 26.08
CA ASN A 178 23.31 -7.33 24.85
C ASN A 178 23.50 -8.40 23.76
N PHE A 179 23.92 -9.60 24.14
CA PHE A 179 24.18 -10.71 23.21
C PHE A 179 22.96 -11.17 22.41
N ILE A 180 21.73 -10.91 22.90
CA ILE A 180 20.49 -11.19 22.16
C ILE A 180 19.89 -9.97 21.47
N ARG A 181 20.44 -8.76 21.64
CA ARG A 181 19.93 -7.53 21.01
C ARG A 181 19.82 -7.64 19.49
N PRO A 182 20.76 -8.26 18.75
CA PRO A 182 20.58 -8.47 17.31
C PRO A 182 19.32 -9.28 16.95
N LEU A 183 18.82 -10.11 17.87
CA LEU A 183 17.66 -10.98 17.66
C LEU A 183 16.34 -10.34 18.12
N VAL A 184 16.35 -9.60 19.24
CA VAL A 184 15.13 -9.08 19.90
C VAL A 184 15.01 -7.55 19.93
N GLY A 185 16.07 -6.82 19.57
CA GLY A 185 16.10 -5.37 19.53
C GLY A 185 16.14 -4.68 20.90
N TYR A 186 15.91 -3.38 20.89
CA TYR A 186 15.95 -2.50 22.07
C TYR A 186 14.57 -2.13 22.61
N GLY A 187 13.50 -2.42 21.87
CA GLY A 187 12.13 -2.06 22.22
C GLY A 187 11.64 -0.75 21.57
N PRO A 188 10.33 -0.47 21.68
CA PRO A 188 9.70 0.71 21.07
C PRO A 188 10.23 2.00 21.70
N GLU A 189 10.43 3.03 20.87
CA GLU A 189 10.94 4.36 21.26
C GLU A 189 12.31 4.36 21.98
N ALA A 190 13.06 3.25 21.92
CA ALA A 190 14.34 3.12 22.61
C ALA A 190 15.55 3.62 21.79
N MET A 191 15.38 3.82 20.47
CA MET A 191 16.47 4.21 19.57
C MET A 191 17.17 5.48 20.05
N TRP A 192 16.42 6.55 20.37
CA TRP A 192 16.96 7.81 20.88
C TRP A 192 17.94 7.65 22.06
N VAL A 193 17.70 6.69 22.95
CA VAL A 193 18.55 6.47 24.13
C VAL A 193 19.74 5.58 23.78
N ALA A 194 19.50 4.49 23.05
CA ALA A 194 20.49 3.45 22.78
C ALA A 194 21.42 3.78 21.60
N TYR A 195 21.09 4.78 20.78
CA TYR A 195 21.83 5.13 19.56
C TYR A 195 23.13 5.92 19.83
N ASN A 196 23.24 6.65 20.96
CA ASN A 196 24.35 7.56 21.21
C ASN A 196 25.76 6.94 21.07
N PRO A 197 26.03 5.70 21.54
CA PRO A 197 27.33 5.04 21.33
C PRO A 197 27.66 4.75 19.86
N PHE A 198 26.65 4.72 18.99
CA PHE A 198 26.77 4.45 17.55
C PHE A 198 26.65 5.71 16.71
N TYR A 199 26.54 6.88 17.33
CA TYR A 199 26.40 8.16 16.64
C TYR A 199 27.68 8.48 15.84
N PRO A 200 27.62 8.56 14.50
CA PRO A 200 28.81 8.89 13.72
C PRO A 200 29.22 10.35 13.95
N PRO A 201 30.49 10.67 14.23
CA PRO A 201 30.94 12.05 14.46
C PRO A 201 30.62 13.01 13.31
N GLU A 202 30.58 12.50 12.08
CA GLU A 202 30.24 13.28 10.88
C GLU A 202 28.79 13.82 10.92
N LEU A 203 27.87 13.11 11.56
CA LEU A 203 26.45 13.50 11.63
C LEU A 203 26.26 14.84 12.36
N ALA A 204 27.14 15.18 13.31
CA ALA A 204 27.13 16.45 14.04
C ALA A 204 27.42 17.68 13.16
N HIS A 205 27.95 17.49 11.95
CA HIS A 205 28.16 18.57 10.97
C HIS A 205 26.89 18.86 10.15
N TRP A 206 25.96 17.92 10.10
CA TRP A 206 24.75 17.99 9.26
C TRP A 206 23.49 18.30 10.06
N GLU A 207 23.39 17.79 11.29
CA GLU A 207 22.30 18.04 12.24
C GLU A 207 22.64 19.10 13.31
N GLN A 208 21.64 19.46 14.12
CA GLN A 208 21.88 20.29 15.29
C GLN A 208 22.73 19.50 16.30
N ARG A 209 23.69 20.17 16.95
CA ARG A 209 24.67 19.52 17.85
C ARG A 209 24.06 18.81 19.06
N ASN A 210 22.80 19.11 19.38
CA ASN A 210 22.02 18.53 20.47
C ASN A 210 20.91 17.59 19.97
N ALA A 211 20.82 17.34 18.66
CA ALA A 211 19.89 16.37 18.10
C ALA A 211 20.52 14.98 18.13
N SER A 212 19.79 14.02 18.69
CA SER A 212 20.04 12.60 18.50
C SER A 212 18.85 12.00 17.75
N PRO A 213 19.08 11.12 16.76
CA PRO A 213 18.02 10.49 16.00
C PRO A 213 17.10 9.63 16.89
N ASP A 214 15.80 9.89 16.83
CA ASP A 214 14.76 9.05 17.44
C ASP A 214 14.20 7.99 16.46
N ARG A 215 14.47 8.17 15.17
CA ARG A 215 14.09 7.29 14.04
C ARG A 215 15.19 7.21 13.00
N SER A 216 15.22 6.10 12.28
CA SER A 216 16.13 5.90 11.14
C SER A 216 15.60 6.49 9.82
N HIS A 217 14.35 6.95 9.80
CA HIS A 217 13.64 7.34 8.56
C HIS A 217 13.60 6.21 7.51
N ASN A 218 13.61 4.96 7.98
CA ASN A 218 13.57 3.77 7.17
C ASN A 218 12.98 2.61 7.99
N GLU A 219 11.84 2.08 7.58
CA GLU A 219 11.14 1.06 8.37
C GLU A 219 11.95 -0.23 8.59
N THR A 220 12.85 -0.61 7.68
CA THR A 220 13.70 -1.79 7.88
C THR A 220 14.68 -1.57 9.03
N TRP A 221 15.34 -0.42 9.09
CA TRP A 221 16.23 -0.10 10.20
C TRP A 221 15.48 0.11 11.50
N ASP A 222 14.34 0.81 11.47
CA ASP A 222 13.48 0.98 12.67
C ASP A 222 13.02 -0.37 13.22
N SER A 223 12.54 -1.28 12.38
CA SER A 223 12.07 -2.60 12.83
C SER A 223 13.21 -3.46 13.37
N LEU A 224 14.40 -3.45 12.75
CA LEU A 224 15.58 -4.14 13.27
C LEU A 224 16.04 -3.58 14.62
N VAL A 225 16.11 -2.25 14.77
CA VAL A 225 16.49 -1.62 16.04
C VAL A 225 15.44 -1.89 17.12
N ILE A 226 14.15 -1.75 16.82
CA ILE A 226 13.07 -1.88 17.81
C ILE A 226 12.85 -3.34 18.21
N THR A 227 12.83 -4.26 17.25
CA THR A 227 12.36 -5.64 17.47
C THR A 227 13.39 -6.74 17.16
N GLY A 228 14.57 -6.36 16.68
CA GLY A 228 15.61 -7.29 16.26
C GLY A 228 15.21 -8.11 15.04
N LEU A 229 16.03 -9.12 14.73
CA LEU A 229 15.81 -10.01 13.58
C LEU A 229 14.44 -10.70 13.62
N PHE A 230 13.97 -11.16 14.79
CA PHE A 230 12.71 -11.91 14.86
C PHE A 230 11.50 -11.05 14.55
N GLY A 231 11.42 -9.84 15.11
CA GLY A 231 10.32 -8.95 14.79
C GLY A 231 10.41 -8.40 13.37
N PHE A 232 11.62 -8.15 12.86
CA PHE A 232 11.82 -7.80 11.45
C PHE A 232 11.29 -8.89 10.50
N VAL A 233 11.64 -10.16 10.74
CA VAL A 233 11.15 -11.29 9.94
C VAL A 233 9.62 -11.42 10.04
N ALA A 234 9.05 -11.26 11.23
CA ALA A 234 7.60 -11.27 11.41
C ALA A 234 6.92 -10.12 10.64
N TYR A 235 7.52 -8.93 10.69
CA TYR A 235 7.04 -7.73 10.00
C TYR A 235 7.10 -7.88 8.47
N MET A 236 8.22 -8.36 7.92
CA MET A 236 8.32 -8.66 6.48
C MET A 236 7.37 -9.78 6.06
N SER A 237 7.22 -10.81 6.89
CA SER A 237 6.29 -11.93 6.62
C SER A 237 4.84 -11.46 6.54
N LEU A 238 4.44 -10.44 7.32
CA LEU A 238 3.11 -9.83 7.23
C LEU A 238 2.87 -9.22 5.84
N PHE A 239 3.78 -8.37 5.35
CA PHE A 239 3.66 -7.76 4.02
C PHE A 239 3.67 -8.81 2.91
N LEU A 240 4.61 -9.76 2.97
CA LEU A 240 4.69 -10.85 2.00
C LEU A 240 3.42 -11.70 1.98
N SER A 241 2.81 -11.94 3.13
CA SER A 241 1.53 -12.65 3.23
C SER A 241 0.39 -11.87 2.59
N LEU A 242 0.31 -10.55 2.84
CA LEU A 242 -0.70 -9.70 2.23
C LEU A 242 -0.57 -9.67 0.70
N PHE A 243 0.66 -9.53 0.18
CA PHE A 243 0.91 -9.60 -1.26
C PHE A 243 0.56 -10.97 -1.84
N TYR A 244 1.04 -12.05 -1.21
CA TYR A 244 0.77 -13.41 -1.64
C TYR A 244 -0.73 -13.71 -1.69
N TRP A 245 -1.47 -13.43 -0.62
CA TRP A 245 -2.90 -13.72 -0.55
C TRP A 245 -3.71 -12.82 -1.48
N ALA A 246 -3.37 -11.53 -1.60
CA ALA A 246 -4.02 -10.65 -2.57
C ALA A 246 -3.86 -11.17 -4.00
N LEU A 247 -2.63 -11.51 -4.42
CA LEU A 247 -2.37 -12.07 -5.74
C LEU A 247 -3.08 -13.42 -5.93
N ARG A 248 -3.16 -14.24 -4.88
CA ARG A 248 -3.89 -15.52 -4.92
C ARG A 248 -5.40 -15.32 -5.09
N TRP A 249 -6.01 -14.40 -4.35
CA TRP A 249 -7.44 -14.07 -4.48
C TRP A 249 -7.79 -13.36 -5.78
N LEU A 250 -6.82 -12.64 -6.36
CA LEU A 250 -6.87 -12.09 -7.71
C LEU A 250 -6.52 -13.14 -8.78
N GLY A 251 -6.29 -14.41 -8.41
CA GLY A 251 -6.05 -15.53 -9.32
C GLY A 251 -4.73 -15.45 -10.12
N LEU A 252 -3.74 -14.71 -9.63
CA LEU A 252 -2.40 -14.60 -10.22
C LEU A 252 -1.42 -15.62 -9.64
N LEU A 253 -1.76 -16.32 -8.55
CA LEU A 253 -1.00 -17.41 -7.94
C LEU A 253 -1.87 -18.66 -7.84
N ILE A 254 -1.91 -19.46 -8.90
CA ILE A 254 -2.83 -20.61 -9.00
C ILE A 254 -2.09 -21.91 -8.70
N ASN A 255 -0.97 -22.12 -9.38
CA ASN A 255 -0.24 -23.39 -9.40
C ASN A 255 1.02 -23.35 -8.54
N ARG A 256 1.58 -24.54 -8.25
CA ARG A 256 2.88 -24.64 -7.54
C ARG A 256 4.01 -23.91 -8.27
N ARG A 257 4.00 -23.90 -9.60
CA ARG A 257 5.02 -23.20 -10.41
C ARG A 257 4.97 -21.69 -10.19
N ASP A 258 3.77 -21.13 -10.10
CA ASP A 258 3.53 -19.71 -9.85
C ASP A 258 4.13 -19.30 -8.49
N ASN A 259 3.91 -20.13 -7.46
CA ASN A 259 4.50 -19.92 -6.13
C ASN A 259 6.03 -19.94 -6.14
N TRP A 260 6.64 -20.90 -6.85
CA TRP A 260 8.10 -20.97 -6.97
C TRP A 260 8.67 -19.81 -7.78
N LEU A 261 7.99 -19.40 -8.85
CA LEU A 261 8.38 -18.23 -9.64
C LEU A 261 8.28 -16.95 -8.79
N PHE A 262 7.19 -16.76 -8.05
CA PHE A 262 7.01 -15.63 -7.16
C PHE A 262 8.10 -15.58 -6.08
N ALA A 263 8.28 -16.67 -5.33
CA ALA A 263 9.30 -16.74 -4.29
C ALA A 263 10.71 -16.57 -4.85
N GLY A 264 11.00 -17.18 -6.01
CA GLY A 264 12.28 -17.08 -6.71
C GLY A 264 12.57 -15.66 -7.17
N LEU A 265 11.61 -14.98 -7.81
CA LEU A 265 11.76 -13.60 -8.26
C LEU A 265 12.00 -12.67 -7.09
N LEU A 266 11.20 -12.74 -6.02
CA LEU A 266 11.38 -11.92 -4.82
C LEU A 266 12.74 -12.16 -4.15
N SER A 267 13.16 -13.41 -4.01
CA SER A 267 14.41 -13.75 -3.33
C SER A 267 15.63 -13.34 -4.15
N ILE A 268 15.64 -13.65 -5.45
CA ILE A 268 16.75 -13.33 -6.36
C ILE A 268 16.86 -11.81 -6.53
N SER A 269 15.75 -11.09 -6.72
CA SER A 269 15.79 -9.63 -6.85
C SER A 269 16.28 -8.95 -5.56
N SER A 270 15.81 -9.42 -4.40
CA SER A 270 16.27 -8.92 -3.10
C SER A 270 17.77 -9.13 -2.90
N LEU A 271 18.25 -10.35 -3.13
CA LEU A 271 19.68 -10.66 -3.04
C LEU A 271 20.50 -9.83 -4.04
N THR A 272 20.02 -9.69 -5.27
CA THR A 272 20.69 -8.90 -6.31
C THR A 272 20.82 -7.43 -5.89
N PHE A 273 19.73 -6.81 -5.41
CA PHE A 273 19.78 -5.42 -4.97
C PHE A 273 20.67 -5.23 -3.75
N ILE A 274 20.63 -6.13 -2.76
CA ILE A 274 21.53 -6.09 -1.61
C ILE A 274 22.99 -6.14 -2.07
N LEU A 275 23.36 -7.12 -2.91
CA LEU A 275 24.73 -7.28 -3.39
C LEU A 275 25.18 -6.09 -4.25
N LEU A 276 24.32 -5.55 -5.10
CA LEU A 276 24.63 -4.36 -5.90
C LEU A 276 24.89 -3.13 -5.03
N PHE A 277 24.06 -2.90 -4.01
CA PHE A 277 24.24 -1.75 -3.11
C PHE A 277 25.44 -1.93 -2.18
N MET A 278 25.70 -3.14 -1.69
CA MET A 278 26.92 -3.44 -0.95
C MET A 278 28.16 -3.20 -1.82
N ALA A 279 28.19 -3.73 -3.05
CA ALA A 279 29.31 -3.52 -3.97
C ALA A 279 29.50 -2.03 -4.31
N PHE A 280 28.42 -1.27 -4.46
CA PHE A 280 28.45 0.17 -4.68
C PHE A 280 29.00 0.94 -3.46
N ASP A 281 28.73 0.46 -2.24
CA ASP A 281 29.05 1.15 -0.99
C ASP A 281 30.23 0.51 -0.24
N ASN A 282 31.26 0.07 -0.95
CA ASN A 282 32.48 -0.53 -0.37
C ASN A 282 32.20 -1.71 0.57
N TRP A 283 31.24 -2.56 0.20
CA TRP A 283 30.77 -3.72 0.96
C TRP A 283 30.20 -3.42 2.34
N GLN A 284 29.79 -2.17 2.58
CA GLN A 284 29.02 -1.78 3.75
C GLN A 284 27.56 -2.18 3.58
N TRP A 285 26.92 -2.50 4.70
CA TRP A 285 25.53 -2.97 4.73
C TRP A 285 24.54 -1.90 5.21
N ARG A 286 24.98 -0.64 5.37
CA ARG A 286 24.14 0.53 5.74
C ARG A 286 22.94 0.74 4.80
N PHE A 287 23.05 0.32 3.54
CA PHE A 287 21.96 0.40 2.56
C PHE A 287 21.00 -0.82 2.59
N LEU A 288 21.17 -1.77 3.51
CA LEU A 288 20.27 -2.92 3.64
C LEU A 288 18.81 -2.47 3.74
N GLY A 289 18.54 -1.43 4.55
CA GLY A 289 17.20 -0.92 4.76
C GLY A 289 16.52 -0.32 3.53
N ALA A 290 17.28 0.05 2.48
CA ALA A 290 16.72 0.53 1.21
C ALA A 290 16.77 -0.55 0.11
N SER A 291 17.85 -1.34 0.07
CA SER A 291 18.10 -2.32 -1.00
C SER A 291 17.20 -3.55 -0.93
N LEU A 292 16.98 -4.09 0.27
CA LEU A 292 16.08 -5.23 0.49
C LEU A 292 14.62 -4.93 0.05
N PRO A 293 13.96 -3.86 0.55
CA PRO A 293 12.59 -3.54 0.12
C PRO A 293 12.52 -3.14 -1.36
N ALA A 294 13.54 -2.48 -1.92
CA ALA A 294 13.60 -2.18 -3.35
C ALA A 294 13.64 -3.47 -4.19
N GLY A 295 14.47 -4.44 -3.80
CA GLY A 295 14.53 -5.74 -4.46
C GLY A 295 13.22 -6.53 -4.32
N LEU A 296 12.59 -6.54 -3.13
CA LEU A 296 11.28 -7.17 -2.93
C LEU A 296 10.21 -6.56 -3.84
N MET A 297 10.12 -5.23 -3.92
CA MET A 297 9.17 -4.54 -4.79
C MET A 297 9.46 -4.79 -6.28
N PHE A 298 10.73 -4.80 -6.68
CA PHE A 298 11.11 -5.14 -8.05
C PHE A 298 10.66 -6.56 -8.43
N GLY A 299 10.90 -7.54 -7.54
CA GLY A 299 10.47 -8.93 -7.73
C GLY A 299 8.95 -9.05 -7.80
N LEU A 300 8.22 -8.33 -6.94
CA LEU A 300 6.76 -8.25 -6.96
C LEU A 300 6.24 -7.70 -8.29
N PHE A 301 6.74 -6.54 -8.74
CA PHE A 301 6.29 -5.94 -10.00
C PHE A 301 6.63 -6.80 -11.21
N LEU A 302 7.82 -7.40 -11.22
CA LEU A 302 8.21 -8.32 -12.28
C LEU A 302 7.30 -9.55 -12.32
N TYR A 303 7.00 -10.14 -11.16
CA TYR A 303 6.07 -11.26 -11.07
C TYR A 303 4.68 -10.88 -11.59
N VAL A 304 4.09 -9.79 -11.10
CA VAL A 304 2.75 -9.36 -11.52
C VAL A 304 2.71 -9.06 -13.01
N THR A 305 3.76 -8.45 -13.55
CA THR A 305 3.90 -8.18 -14.99
C THR A 305 3.89 -9.48 -15.79
N ILE A 306 4.68 -10.47 -15.40
CA ILE A 306 4.70 -11.79 -16.05
C ILE A 306 3.33 -12.49 -15.92
N ALA A 307 2.77 -12.50 -14.71
CA ALA A 307 1.50 -13.13 -14.41
C ALA A 307 0.34 -12.55 -15.22
N ALA A 308 0.36 -11.23 -15.48
CA ALA A 308 -0.63 -10.55 -16.31
C ALA A 308 -0.68 -11.06 -17.76
N PHE A 309 0.42 -11.62 -18.29
CA PHE A 309 0.48 -12.23 -19.61
C PHE A 309 0.20 -13.74 -19.61
N ILE A 310 0.59 -14.45 -18.54
CA ILE A 310 0.48 -15.91 -18.46
C ILE A 310 -0.95 -16.35 -18.09
N HIS A 311 -1.52 -15.77 -17.04
CA HIS A 311 -2.75 -16.30 -16.47
C HIS A 311 -3.98 -15.81 -17.23
N HIS A 312 -4.73 -16.75 -17.80
CA HIS A 312 -6.03 -16.49 -18.41
C HIS A 312 -7.15 -16.85 -17.42
N GLN A 313 -7.73 -15.86 -16.75
CA GLN A 313 -8.95 -16.00 -15.96
C GLN A 313 -10.20 -15.79 -16.81
N GLU A 314 -11.26 -16.51 -16.46
CA GLU A 314 -12.59 -16.19 -16.95
C GLU A 314 -13.00 -14.79 -16.50
N ARG A 315 -13.83 -14.12 -17.31
CA ARG A 315 -14.32 -12.79 -16.94
C ARG A 315 -15.17 -12.91 -15.67
N PRO A 316 -14.85 -12.17 -14.60
CA PRO A 316 -15.66 -12.17 -13.38
C PRO A 316 -17.06 -11.62 -13.66
N ASP A 317 -18.04 -12.05 -12.86
CA ASP A 317 -19.36 -11.43 -12.78
C ASP A 317 -19.29 -10.04 -12.11
N ALA A 318 -20.37 -9.27 -12.14
CA ALA A 318 -20.37 -7.88 -11.67
C ALA A 318 -19.97 -7.74 -10.18
N LEU A 319 -20.46 -8.65 -9.32
CA LEU A 319 -20.07 -8.70 -7.90
C LEU A 319 -18.60 -9.09 -7.72
N GLY A 320 -18.12 -10.03 -8.54
CA GLY A 320 -16.71 -10.40 -8.63
C GLY A 320 -15.81 -9.22 -9.04
N VAL A 321 -16.26 -8.39 -9.99
CA VAL A 321 -15.57 -7.16 -10.41
C VAL A 321 -15.44 -6.18 -9.25
N ALA A 322 -16.55 -5.83 -8.59
CA ALA A 322 -16.55 -4.89 -7.46
C ALA A 322 -15.61 -5.36 -6.34
N ARG A 323 -15.64 -6.66 -6.02
CA ARG A 323 -14.73 -7.27 -5.04
C ARG A 323 -13.26 -7.20 -5.48
N GLN A 324 -12.95 -7.56 -6.72
CA GLN A 324 -11.59 -7.54 -7.24
C GLN A 324 -11.01 -6.12 -7.26
N LEU A 325 -11.80 -5.12 -7.68
CA LEU A 325 -11.38 -3.72 -7.71
C LEU A 325 -10.98 -3.21 -6.33
N LEU A 326 -11.74 -3.53 -5.28
CA LEU A 326 -11.37 -3.19 -3.91
C LEU A 326 -10.10 -3.90 -3.44
N ILE A 327 -9.92 -5.19 -3.78
CA ILE A 327 -8.67 -5.90 -3.47
C ILE A 327 -7.48 -5.24 -4.18
N ILE A 328 -7.65 -4.84 -5.45
CA ILE A 328 -6.63 -4.12 -6.23
C ILE A 328 -6.32 -2.76 -5.62
N ALA A 329 -7.34 -1.98 -5.23
CA ALA A 329 -7.17 -0.69 -4.57
C ALA A 329 -6.39 -0.82 -3.25
N ILE A 330 -6.72 -1.82 -2.43
CA ILE A 330 -6.02 -2.06 -1.18
C ILE A 330 -4.58 -2.52 -1.44
N LEU A 331 -4.37 -3.44 -2.39
CA LEU A 331 -3.04 -3.93 -2.75
C LEU A 331 -2.13 -2.79 -3.25
N ALA A 332 -2.66 -1.92 -4.12
CA ALA A 332 -1.96 -0.73 -4.57
C ALA A 332 -1.65 0.24 -3.42
N THR A 333 -2.58 0.42 -2.48
CA THR A 333 -2.39 1.25 -1.28
C THR A 333 -1.31 0.68 -0.36
N ILE A 334 -1.35 -0.61 -0.04
CA ILE A 334 -0.35 -1.27 0.81
C ILE A 334 1.03 -1.22 0.15
N THR A 335 1.09 -1.40 -1.18
CA THR A 335 2.35 -1.27 -1.95
C THR A 335 2.90 0.16 -1.88
N ALA A 336 2.04 1.16 -2.09
CA ALA A 336 2.44 2.56 -2.01
C ALA A 336 2.91 2.94 -0.59
N HIS A 337 2.22 2.47 0.44
CA HIS A 337 2.60 2.65 1.84
C HIS A 337 3.93 1.95 2.16
N PHE A 338 4.10 0.69 1.73
CA PHE A 338 5.35 -0.05 1.93
C PHE A 338 6.53 0.69 1.31
N ILE A 339 6.38 1.25 0.11
CA ILE A 339 7.45 2.07 -0.50
C ILE A 339 7.67 3.36 0.30
N GLU A 340 6.61 4.04 0.70
CA GLU A 340 6.68 5.31 1.43
C GLU A 340 7.47 5.20 2.74
N ILE A 341 7.20 4.20 3.58
CA ILE A 341 7.81 4.04 4.91
C ILE A 341 9.31 3.71 4.88
N HIS A 342 9.87 3.31 3.73
CA HIS A 342 11.31 3.11 3.57
C HIS A 342 12.06 4.42 3.24
N PHE A 343 11.34 5.48 2.89
CA PHE A 343 11.87 6.83 2.67
C PHE A 343 11.27 7.88 3.63
N GLY A 344 10.33 7.47 4.48
CA GLY A 344 9.53 8.31 5.37
C GLY A 344 9.48 7.75 6.78
N ILE A 345 8.44 8.12 7.54
CA ILE A 345 8.16 7.56 8.88
C ILE A 345 6.70 7.14 8.90
N ALA A 346 6.45 5.88 9.29
CA ALA A 346 5.11 5.42 9.57
C ALA A 346 4.53 6.12 10.81
N ILE A 347 3.47 6.90 10.61
CA ILE A 347 2.78 7.61 11.70
C ILE A 347 1.60 6.78 12.22
N ALA A 348 1.11 7.12 13.42
CA ALA A 348 -0.03 6.42 14.02
C ALA A 348 -1.24 6.31 13.07
N ALA A 349 -1.54 7.37 12.31
CA ALA A 349 -2.63 7.37 11.35
C ALA A 349 -2.40 6.34 10.22
N THR A 350 -1.24 6.33 9.56
CA THR A 350 -0.98 5.40 8.45
C THR A 350 -0.97 3.95 8.95
N ARG A 351 -0.40 3.68 10.14
CA ARG A 351 -0.45 2.36 10.78
C ARG A 351 -1.87 1.89 11.08
N THR A 352 -2.74 2.76 11.60
CA THR A 352 -4.15 2.42 11.84
C THR A 352 -4.87 2.09 10.54
N TYR A 353 -4.69 2.92 9.51
CA TYR A 353 -5.29 2.64 8.19
C TYR A 353 -4.77 1.35 7.58
N PHE A 354 -3.47 1.05 7.71
CA PHE A 354 -2.89 -0.21 7.25
C PHE A 354 -3.60 -1.43 7.87
N TRP A 355 -3.82 -1.44 9.19
CA TRP A 355 -4.51 -2.55 9.85
C TRP A 355 -5.98 -2.67 9.44
N ILE A 356 -6.70 -1.54 9.30
CA ILE A 356 -8.08 -1.53 8.79
C ILE A 356 -8.12 -2.11 7.39
N GLN A 357 -7.22 -1.68 6.50
CA GLN A 357 -7.16 -2.12 5.12
C GLN A 357 -6.76 -3.59 4.99
N ALA A 358 -5.82 -4.06 5.79
CA ALA A 358 -5.45 -5.48 5.85
C ALA A 358 -6.64 -6.36 6.29
N ALA A 359 -7.42 -5.91 7.28
CA ALA A 359 -8.63 -6.60 7.71
C ALA A 359 -9.71 -6.62 6.61
N VAL A 360 -9.95 -5.48 5.94
CA VAL A 360 -10.89 -5.41 4.81
C VAL A 360 -10.44 -6.32 3.67
N MET A 361 -9.15 -6.32 3.33
CA MET A 361 -8.60 -7.21 2.30
C MET A 361 -8.82 -8.68 2.65
N LEU A 362 -8.63 -9.08 3.91
CA LEU A 362 -8.89 -10.44 4.38
C LEU A 362 -10.37 -10.80 4.25
N VAL A 363 -11.28 -9.95 4.71
CA VAL A 363 -12.74 -10.15 4.64
C VAL A 363 -13.20 -10.32 3.19
N LEU A 364 -12.73 -9.45 2.29
CA LEU A 364 -13.02 -9.53 0.86
C LEU A 364 -12.39 -10.79 0.25
N GLY A 365 -11.12 -11.05 0.55
CA GLY A 365 -10.34 -12.18 0.09
C GLY A 365 -10.99 -13.53 0.42
N MET A 366 -11.38 -13.70 1.68
CA MET A 366 -12.06 -14.89 2.19
C MET A 366 -13.54 -14.97 1.78
N ARG A 367 -14.07 -13.95 1.11
CA ARG A 367 -15.50 -13.82 0.73
C ARG A 367 -16.44 -13.84 1.94
N TRP A 368 -15.97 -13.36 3.09
CA TRP A 368 -16.81 -13.20 4.29
C TRP A 368 -17.80 -12.03 4.15
N ALA A 369 -17.49 -11.07 3.29
CA ALA A 369 -18.42 -10.05 2.84
C ALA A 369 -18.29 -9.86 1.33
N GLN A 370 -19.39 -9.46 0.68
CA GLN A 370 -19.38 -9.01 -0.70
C GLN A 370 -19.73 -7.52 -0.73
N PRO A 371 -18.95 -6.70 -1.44
CA PRO A 371 -19.33 -5.31 -1.61
C PRO A 371 -20.64 -5.25 -2.42
N PRO A 372 -21.61 -4.41 -2.03
CA PRO A 372 -22.73 -4.12 -2.91
C PRO A 372 -22.20 -3.50 -4.21
N LEU A 373 -22.98 -3.64 -5.29
CA LEU A 373 -22.68 -2.89 -6.51
C LEU A 373 -22.68 -1.39 -6.19
N PHE A 374 -21.78 -0.66 -6.83
CA PHE A 374 -21.72 0.79 -6.67
C PHE A 374 -23.05 1.39 -7.13
N ALA A 375 -23.67 2.22 -6.27
CA ALA A 375 -25.01 2.77 -6.46
C ALA A 375 -26.15 1.73 -6.56
N ALA A 376 -26.00 0.52 -5.98
CA ALA A 376 -27.11 -0.42 -5.83
C ALA A 376 -28.22 0.20 -4.97
N GLU A 377 -29.47 0.18 -5.45
CA GLU A 377 -30.64 0.53 -4.64
C GLU A 377 -30.65 -0.32 -3.36
N GLN A 378 -30.78 0.34 -2.20
CA GLN A 378 -31.37 -0.34 -1.06
C GLN A 378 -32.87 -0.44 -1.36
N PRO A 379 -33.48 -1.64 -1.33
CA PRO A 379 -34.92 -1.74 -1.42
C PRO A 379 -35.47 -0.89 -0.28
N THR A 380 -36.13 0.21 -0.63
CA THR A 380 -36.96 0.97 0.30
C THR A 380 -37.96 -0.02 0.84
N THR A 381 -37.73 -0.50 2.07
CA THR A 381 -38.79 -1.08 2.89
C THR A 381 -39.75 0.07 3.20
N ALA A 382 -40.58 0.41 2.21
CA ALA A 382 -41.84 1.06 2.47
C ALA A 382 -42.60 0.07 3.34
N THR A 383 -42.57 0.32 4.65
CA THR A 383 -43.50 -0.25 5.60
C THR A 383 -44.89 -0.04 5.02
N ALA A 384 -45.50 -1.14 4.54
CA ALA A 384 -46.92 -1.21 4.28
C ALA A 384 -47.62 -1.03 5.64
N SER A 385 -47.88 0.22 5.98
CA SER A 385 -48.80 0.62 7.04
C SER A 385 -49.86 1.47 6.39
N ASP A 386 -50.71 0.84 5.60
CA ASP A 386 -52.00 1.37 5.15
C ASP A 386 -52.86 0.18 4.71
N GLU A 387 -53.59 -0.40 5.67
CA GLU A 387 -54.95 -0.95 5.52
C GLU A 387 -55.41 -1.60 6.85
N GLU A 388 -55.56 -0.78 7.90
CA GLU A 388 -56.51 -1.08 8.98
C GLU A 388 -57.40 0.15 9.15
N GLY A 389 -58.53 0.12 8.44
CA GLY A 389 -59.46 1.25 8.45
C GLY A 389 -60.65 1.04 7.54
N GLN A 390 -61.36 -0.08 7.67
CA GLN A 390 -62.73 -0.20 7.16
C GLN A 390 -63.52 -1.34 7.81
N GLY A 391 -64.47 -0.96 8.67
CA GLY A 391 -65.80 -1.58 8.72
C GLY A 391 -66.02 -2.78 9.65
N GLU A 392 -66.31 -2.50 10.92
CA GLU A 392 -67.20 -3.36 11.71
C GLU A 392 -68.60 -3.38 11.06
N GLY A 393 -69.15 -4.57 10.80
CA GLY A 393 -70.43 -4.68 10.11
C GLY A 393 -70.99 -6.09 9.88
N ASN A 394 -71.24 -6.82 10.97
CA ASN A 394 -72.38 -7.73 11.18
C ASN A 394 -72.50 -9.11 10.45
N SER A 395 -73.01 -10.07 11.25
CA SER A 395 -73.58 -11.42 10.99
C SER A 395 -72.57 -12.56 10.76
N GLY A 396 -72.61 -13.71 11.43
CA GLY A 396 -73.58 -14.34 12.34
C GLY A 396 -73.57 -15.86 12.08
N GLU A 397 -73.46 -16.69 13.15
CA GLU A 397 -73.73 -18.16 13.19
C GLU A 397 -72.82 -19.06 12.31
N THR A 398 -72.29 -20.22 12.70
CA THR A 398 -72.58 -21.26 13.71
C THR A 398 -71.35 -22.18 13.82
N ALA A 399 -71.11 -22.77 15.00
CA ALA A 399 -70.28 -23.97 15.18
C ALA A 399 -71.21 -25.23 15.21
N PRO A 400 -70.77 -26.49 15.48
CA PRO A 400 -69.43 -27.09 15.57
C PRO A 400 -69.32 -28.52 14.93
N GLU A 401 -68.16 -29.16 15.14
CA GLU A 401 -67.99 -30.56 15.60
C GLU A 401 -67.59 -31.72 14.64
N LYS A 402 -66.73 -32.60 15.21
CA LYS A 402 -66.46 -34.04 14.97
C LYS A 402 -65.43 -34.41 13.89
N SER A 403 -64.28 -35.04 14.19
CA SER A 403 -63.97 -36.29 14.94
C SER A 403 -63.50 -37.40 13.98
N ALA A 404 -62.23 -37.77 14.15
CA ALA A 404 -61.70 -39.14 14.17
C ALA A 404 -61.52 -39.99 12.89
N LYS A 405 -60.32 -40.58 12.88
CA LYS A 405 -59.99 -42.00 12.62
C LYS A 405 -59.68 -42.47 11.18
N ARG A 406 -58.39 -42.85 11.08
CA ARG A 406 -57.85 -44.18 10.71
C ARG A 406 -57.90 -44.65 9.23
N ARG A 407 -56.67 -45.03 8.83
CA ARG A 407 -56.25 -46.18 8.00
C ARG A 407 -56.35 -46.04 6.48
N GLY A 408 -55.16 -46.02 5.89
CA GLY A 408 -54.77 -46.56 4.60
C GLY A 408 -53.27 -46.76 4.68
#